data_AF-A0A3D5V3B4-F1
#
_entry.id   AF-A0A3D5V3B4-F1
#
_cell.length_a   1.000
_cell.length_b   1.000
_cell.length_c   1.000
_cell.angle_alpha   90.00
_cell.angle_beta   90.00
_cell.angle_gamma   90.00
#
_symmetry.space_group_name_H-M   'P 1'
#
loop_
_entity.id
_entity.type
_entity.pdbx_description
1 polymer ?
#
loop_
_entity_poly.entity_id
_entity_poly.type
_entity_poly.pdbx_seq_one_letter_code
_entity_poly.pdbx_strand_id
1 'polypeptide(L)'
;MTNTFVHLHNHSQFSLLDGAASLDQLIERAVQLGMPAIALTDHGVMHGFVKFYEKAKAAGIKPIIGCEVYMARRGRLDRVPGLDENPHHLVLLAKNAQGFANLSK
;
A
#
# COMPACT_ATOMS: atom_id res chain seq x y z
N MET A 1 -23.82 10.11 14.64
CA MET A 1 -23.00 9.64 13.50
C MET A 1 -21.76 8.99 14.08
N THR A 2 -21.53 7.70 13.84
CA THR A 2 -20.27 7.06 14.21
C THR A 2 -19.17 7.61 13.30
N ASN A 3 -18.13 8.20 13.88
CA ASN A 3 -17.03 8.78 13.12
C ASN A 3 -16.13 7.63 12.64
N THR A 4 -16.36 7.14 11.43
CA THR A 4 -15.63 6.01 10.85
C THR A 4 -14.34 6.49 10.20
N PHE A 5 -13.22 5.83 10.51
CA PHE A 5 -11.91 6.10 9.94
C PHE A 5 -11.37 4.85 9.22
N VAL A 6 -10.59 5.08 8.16
CA VAL A 6 -9.94 4.02 7.36
C VAL A 6 -8.54 4.48 7.03
N HIS A 7 -7.53 3.65 7.33
CA HIS A 7 -6.17 3.91 6.89
C HIS A 7 -6.01 3.58 5.40
N LEU A 8 -5.57 4.58 4.64
CA LEU A 8 -5.32 4.48 3.18
C LEU A 8 -3.83 4.44 2.82
N HIS A 9 -2.95 4.60 3.80
CA HIS A 9 -1.50 4.55 3.65
C HIS A 9 -0.95 3.69 4.79
N ASN A 10 -0.58 2.44 4.50
CA ASN A 10 0.02 1.53 5.45
C ASN A 10 1.08 0.65 4.77
N HIS A 11 2.09 0.31 5.54
CA HIS A 11 3.14 -0.63 5.16
C HIS A 11 2.98 -1.93 5.91
N SER A 12 3.26 -3.03 5.22
CA SER A 12 3.35 -4.36 5.79
C SER A 12 4.79 -4.86 5.78
N GLN A 13 5.00 -6.07 6.29
CA GLN A 13 6.25 -6.83 6.17
C GLN A 13 6.81 -6.96 4.73
N PHE A 14 6.02 -6.65 3.70
CA PHE A 14 6.48 -6.65 2.31
C PHE A 14 7.21 -5.36 1.90
N SER A 15 7.09 -4.29 2.69
CA SER A 15 8.01 -3.15 2.66
C SER A 15 9.32 -3.55 3.34
N LEU A 16 10.18 -4.28 2.62
CA LEU A 16 11.39 -4.87 3.19
C LEU A 16 12.28 -3.80 3.83
N LEU A 17 12.88 -4.16 4.98
CA LEU A 17 13.78 -3.31 5.79
C LEU A 17 13.09 -2.12 6.49
N ASP A 18 11.77 -1.98 6.40
CA ASP A 18 11.03 -0.89 7.04
C ASP A 18 9.71 -1.35 7.68
N GLY A 19 8.84 -1.99 6.92
CA GLY A 19 7.53 -2.43 7.39
C GLY A 19 7.60 -3.54 8.44
N ALA A 20 7.07 -3.25 9.63
CA ALA A 20 7.10 -4.17 10.77
C ALA A 20 5.84 -5.04 10.92
N ALA A 21 4.69 -4.59 10.40
CA ALA A 21 3.41 -5.24 10.64
C ALA A 21 3.16 -6.40 9.66
N SER A 22 2.80 -7.58 10.18
CA SER A 22 2.31 -8.66 9.33
C SER A 22 0.94 -8.30 8.72
N LEU A 23 0.58 -8.95 7.61
CA LEU A 23 -0.75 -8.75 7.01
C LEU A 23 -1.87 -9.13 7.98
N ASP A 24 -1.69 -10.20 8.75
CA ASP A 24 -2.66 -10.66 9.74
C ASP A 24 -2.85 -9.61 10.84
N GLN A 25 -1.76 -9.06 11.39
CA GLN A 25 -1.82 -8.00 12.40
C GLN A 25 -2.54 -6.74 11.89
N LEU A 26 -2.25 -6.30 10.66
CA LEU A 26 -2.90 -5.13 10.06
C LEU A 26 -4.42 -5.34 9.93
N ILE A 27 -4.83 -6.51 9.43
CA ILE A 27 -6.23 -6.85 9.18
C ILE A 27 -6.98 -7.04 10.50
N GLU A 28 -6.43 -7.81 11.43
CA GLU A 28 -7.03 -8.02 12.76
C GLU A 28 -7.21 -6.70 13.50
N ARG A 29 -6.22 -5.80 13.42
CA ARG A 29 -6.32 -4.49 14.06
C ARG A 29 -7.41 -3.62 13.44
N ALA A 30 -7.55 -3.63 12.12
CA ALA A 30 -8.63 -2.92 11.42
C ALA A 30 -10.01 -3.43 11.83
N VAL A 31 -10.18 -4.75 11.94
CA VAL A 31 -11.42 -5.39 12.42
C VAL A 31 -11.73 -4.98 13.85
N GLN A 32 -10.76 -5.07 14.77
CA GLN A 32 -10.93 -4.68 16.18
C GLN A 32 -11.36 -3.22 16.35
N LEU A 33 -10.88 -2.35 15.47
CA LEU A 33 -11.20 -0.92 15.46
C LEU A 33 -12.51 -0.59 14.73
N GLY A 34 -13.22 -1.59 14.19
CA GLY A 34 -14.47 -1.39 13.45
C GLY A 34 -14.27 -0.66 12.12
N MET A 35 -13.08 -0.74 11.52
CA MET A 35 -12.79 -0.13 10.22
C MET A 35 -13.42 -0.98 9.10
N PRO A 36 -14.24 -0.41 8.21
CA PRO A 36 -14.89 -1.18 7.14
C PRO A 36 -13.94 -1.54 5.99
N ALA A 37 -12.75 -0.95 5.95
CA ALA A 37 -11.76 -1.12 4.90
C ALA A 37 -10.35 -0.85 5.43
N ILE A 38 -9.34 -1.29 4.68
CA ILE A 38 -7.93 -0.95 4.90
C ILE A 38 -7.19 -0.98 3.56
N ALA A 39 -6.22 -0.09 3.38
CA ALA A 39 -5.32 -0.13 2.23
C ALA A 39 -3.96 -0.75 2.55
N LEU A 40 -3.40 -1.41 1.54
CA LEU A 40 -2.00 -1.84 1.52
C LEU A 40 -1.24 -0.98 0.49
N THR A 41 -0.20 -0.28 0.93
CA THR A 41 0.60 0.66 0.11
C THR A 41 2.08 0.48 0.41
N ASP A 42 2.60 -0.71 0.15
CA ASP A 42 4.01 -1.04 0.41
C ASP A 42 4.99 -0.19 -0.43
N HIS A 43 6.22 -0.07 0.05
CA HIS A 43 7.29 0.73 -0.57
C HIS A 43 7.76 0.15 -1.91
N GLY A 44 7.32 0.75 -3.01
CA GLY A 44 7.79 0.47 -4.38
C GLY A 44 7.44 -0.92 -4.90
N VAL A 45 6.68 -1.72 -4.15
CA VAL A 45 6.38 -3.11 -4.47
C VAL A 45 4.93 -3.45 -4.15
N MET A 46 4.41 -4.48 -4.81
CA MET A 46 3.06 -5.03 -4.56
C MET A 46 3.10 -6.51 -4.14
N HIS A 47 4.23 -7.02 -3.63
CA HIS A 47 4.41 -8.46 -3.39
C HIS A 47 3.35 -9.10 -2.48
N GLY A 48 2.84 -8.36 -1.50
CA GLY A 48 1.85 -8.83 -0.54
C GLY A 48 0.40 -8.81 -1.02
N PHE A 49 0.10 -8.25 -2.20
CA PHE A 49 -1.27 -7.85 -2.54
C PHE A 49 -2.25 -9.02 -2.61
N VAL A 50 -1.86 -10.17 -3.18
CA VAL A 50 -2.74 -11.35 -3.32
C VAL A 50 -3.16 -11.85 -1.94
N LYS A 51 -2.16 -12.09 -1.07
CA LYS A 51 -2.38 -12.59 0.29
C LYS A 51 -3.21 -11.60 1.11
N PHE A 52 -2.93 -10.30 0.98
CA PHE A 52 -3.68 -9.25 1.65
C PHE A 52 -5.14 -9.22 1.19
N TYR A 53 -5.38 -9.28 -0.12
CA TYR A 53 -6.72 -9.28 -0.68
C TYR A 53 -7.55 -10.46 -0.17
N GLU A 54 -7.00 -11.67 -0.22
CA GLU A 54 -7.66 -12.88 0.27
C GLU A 54 -7.98 -12.82 1.76
N LYS A 55 -6.98 -12.44 2.59
CA LYS A 55 -7.15 -12.35 4.05
C LYS A 55 -8.14 -11.27 4.47
N ALA A 56 -8.06 -10.07 3.87
CA ALA A 56 -8.96 -8.97 4.19
C ALA A 56 -10.42 -9.31 3.83
N LYS A 57 -10.62 -9.94 2.67
CA LYS A 57 -11.93 -10.43 2.23
C LYS A 57 -12.47 -11.50 3.19
N ALA A 58 -11.63 -12.45 3.61
CA ALA A 58 -12.02 -13.48 4.58
C ALA A 58 -12.40 -12.89 5.94
N ALA A 59 -11.73 -11.80 6.36
CA ALA A 59 -12.03 -11.07 7.59
C ALA A 59 -13.24 -10.10 7.47
N GLY A 60 -13.91 -10.04 6.31
CA GLY A 60 -15.11 -9.23 6.11
C GLY A 60 -14.85 -7.72 5.94
N ILE A 61 -13.61 -7.29 5.79
CA ILE A 61 -13.26 -5.87 5.53
C ILE A 61 -12.90 -5.68 4.05
N LYS A 62 -13.18 -4.49 3.52
CA LYS A 62 -12.88 -4.17 2.11
C LYS A 62 -11.37 -3.93 1.92
N PRO A 63 -10.66 -4.76 1.12
CA PRO A 63 -9.28 -4.43 0.75
C PRO A 63 -9.24 -3.26 -0.23
N ILE A 64 -8.30 -2.35 -0.02
CA ILE A 64 -7.94 -1.30 -0.97
C ILE A 64 -6.50 -1.57 -1.41
N ILE A 65 -6.30 -1.76 -2.72
CA ILE A 65 -4.99 -2.07 -3.26
C ILE A 65 -4.28 -0.78 -3.67
N GLY A 66 -3.05 -0.60 -3.24
CA GLY A 66 -2.22 0.54 -3.60
C GLY A 66 -0.74 0.22 -3.59
N CYS A 67 0.08 1.25 -3.74
CA CYS A 67 1.53 1.19 -3.70
C CYS A 67 2.05 2.60 -3.35
N GLU A 68 3.04 2.70 -2.48
CA GLU A 68 3.81 3.93 -2.31
C GLU A 68 5.00 3.90 -3.26
N VAL A 69 4.87 4.58 -4.39
CA VAL A 69 5.86 4.57 -5.46
C VAL A 69 6.99 5.57 -5.20
N TYR A 70 8.17 5.25 -5.70
CA TYR A 70 9.30 6.17 -5.74
C TYR A 70 9.24 7.01 -7.02
N MET A 71 8.99 8.31 -6.86
CA MET A 71 8.96 9.27 -7.95
C MET A 71 10.33 9.94 -8.08
N ALA A 72 10.98 9.74 -9.22
CA ALA A 72 12.24 10.40 -9.55
C ALA A 72 12.04 11.93 -9.59
N ARG A 73 13.06 12.68 -9.16
CA ARG A 73 13.04 14.16 -9.21
C ARG A 73 13.01 14.71 -10.63
N ARG A 74 13.57 13.95 -11.57
CA ARG A 74 13.70 14.26 -13.00
C ARG A 74 13.29 13.04 -13.83
N GLY A 75 14.10 12.61 -14.80
CA GLY A 75 13.88 11.38 -15.54
C GLY A 75 14.21 10.15 -14.69
N ARG A 76 13.37 9.10 -14.75
CA ARG A 76 13.64 7.82 -14.05
C ARG A 76 14.92 7.10 -14.52
N LEU A 77 15.52 7.54 -15.63
CA LEU A 77 16.79 7.01 -16.17
C LEU A 77 18.00 7.85 -15.75
N ASP A 78 17.79 9.02 -15.13
CA ASP A 78 18.87 9.90 -14.70
C ASP A 78 19.58 9.28 -13.48
N ARG A 79 20.92 9.37 -13.46
CA ARG A 79 21.78 8.71 -12.45
C ARG A 79 22.92 9.62 -11.97
N VAL A 80 22.70 10.93 -11.94
CA VAL A 80 23.70 11.90 -11.50
C VAL A 80 23.83 11.84 -9.97
N PRO A 81 25.01 11.49 -9.42
CA PRO A 81 25.25 11.48 -7.98
C PRO A 81 24.93 12.82 -7.33
N GLY A 82 24.39 12.79 -6.11
CA GLY A 82 23.89 13.96 -5.38
C GLY A 82 22.57 14.56 -5.88
N LEU A 83 22.21 14.39 -7.17
CA LEU A 83 20.95 14.93 -7.71
C LEU A 83 19.82 13.89 -7.75
N ASP A 84 20.12 12.64 -8.10
CA ASP A 84 19.10 11.60 -8.38
C ASP A 84 19.02 10.51 -7.30
N GLU A 85 19.68 10.71 -6.15
CA GLU A 85 19.78 9.73 -5.06
C GLU A 85 18.53 9.66 -4.16
N ASN A 86 17.74 10.74 -4.13
CA ASN A 86 16.66 10.91 -3.17
C ASN A 86 15.30 11.07 -3.89
N PRO A 87 14.62 9.97 -4.24
CA PRO A 87 13.28 10.03 -4.83
C PRO A 87 12.25 10.54 -3.82
N HIS A 88 11.12 11.03 -4.33
CA HIS A 88 9.96 11.37 -3.51
C HIS A 88 9.04 10.16 -3.37
N HIS A 89 8.29 10.13 -2.28
CA HIS A 89 7.23 9.15 -2.10
C HIS A 89 5.92 9.67 -2.69
N LEU A 90 5.16 8.78 -3.33
CA LEU A 90 3.82 9.07 -3.81
C LEU A 90 2.90 7.86 -3.58
N VAL A 91 1.84 8.07 -2.81
CA VAL A 91 0.83 7.03 -2.57
C VAL A 91 -0.16 6.98 -3.72
N LEU A 92 -0.33 5.80 -4.32
CA LEU A 92 -1.31 5.54 -5.36
C LEU A 92 -2.27 4.43 -4.94
N LEU A 93 -3.57 4.61 -5.23
CA LEU A 93 -4.63 3.66 -4.91
C LEU A 93 -5.37 3.24 -6.18
N ALA A 94 -5.58 1.93 -6.36
CA ALA A 94 -6.42 1.40 -7.43
C ALA A 94 -7.89 1.56 -7.09
N LYS A 95 -8.58 2.46 -7.81
CA LYS A 95 -10.04 2.62 -7.70
C LYS A 95 -10.82 1.44 -8.28
N ASN A 96 -10.29 0.78 -9.32
CA ASN A 96 -10.96 -0.27 -10.08
C ASN A 96 -9.95 -1.22 -10.75
N ALA A 97 -10.44 -2.22 -11.47
CA ALA A 97 -9.61 -3.20 -12.18
C ALA A 97 -8.62 -2.56 -13.16
N GLN A 98 -9.01 -1.50 -13.86
CA GLN A 98 -8.10 -0.76 -14.75
C GLN A 98 -6.99 -0.05 -13.97
N GLY A 99 -7.33 0.55 -12.82
CA GLY A 99 -6.35 1.17 -11.92
C GLY A 99 -5.37 0.15 -11.35
N PHE A 100 -5.86 -1.03 -10.96
CA PHE A 100 -5.01 -2.14 -10.54
C PHE A 100 -4.08 -2.59 -11.66
N ALA A 101 -4.62 -2.83 -12.86
CA ALA A 101 -3.83 -3.22 -14.03
C ALA A 101 -2.78 -2.16 -14.41
N ASN A 102 -3.02 -0.88 -14.14
CA ASN A 102 -2.03 0.18 -14.36
C ASN A 102 -0.95 0.21 -13.27
N LEU A 103 -1.28 -0.11 -12.02
CA LEU A 103 -0.30 -0.21 -10.93
C LEU A 103 0.60 -1.44 -11.05
N SER A 104 0.13 -2.52 -11.70
CA SER A 104 0.89 -3.77 -11.87
C SER A 104 1.76 -3.84 -13.13
N LYS A 105 1.84 -2.75 -13.91
CA LYS A 105 2.72 -2.64 -15.09
C LYS A 105 4.12 -2.21 -14.69
#